data_AF-A0A8J2RIB8-F1
#
_entry.id   AF-A0A8J2RIB8-F1
#
_cell.length_a   1.000
_cell.length_b   1.000
_cell.length_c   1.000
_cell.angle_alpha   90.00
_cell.angle_beta   90.00
_cell.angle_gamma   90.00
#
_symmetry.space_group_name_H-M   'P 1'
#
loop_
_entity.id
_entity.type
_entity.pdbx_description
1 polymer ?
#
loop_
_entity_poly.entity_id
_entity_poly.type
_entity_poly.pdbx_seq_one_letter_code
_entity_poly.pdbx_strand_id
1 'polypeptide(L)'
;MKDIQLTASRDEHYFVFEDLIYQVSLCFSRDPYVCHQLCSKFGSRAQTAARFAPASDITSSNSGVNRNSGTSKADGDAIGGQSAVTSAFPPSSCIPFYGWAMYVAPLCYVHEEAEDIYYTLRAMYIKYWSRLHRLSSHNQGIVALSVLFERLLQQQEPELWIHCLNNNIEPLRIAMPWMVQAFSGFLIPDQLLFLWDLILGFDSMLLLPLLAASVFSLRRENLHRIVSQDSAETILSDLSTIQVVPLLQMALSQQSG
;
A
#
# COMPACT_ATOMS: atom_id res chain seq x y z
N MET A 1 -22.50 2.72 23.39
CA MET A 1 -21.67 1.60 23.92
C MET A 1 -22.47 0.38 24.39
N LYS A 2 -23.65 0.51 25.05
CA LYS A 2 -24.46 -0.66 25.46
C LYS A 2 -24.99 -1.51 24.29
N ASP A 3 -25.36 -0.89 23.17
CA ASP A 3 -25.87 -1.62 21.99
C ASP A 3 -24.77 -2.37 21.23
N ILE A 4 -23.55 -1.85 21.23
CA ILE A 4 -22.37 -2.46 20.57
C ILE A 4 -22.00 -3.78 21.26
N GLN A 5 -22.06 -3.82 22.59
CA GLN A 5 -21.79 -5.06 23.36
C GLN A 5 -22.88 -6.12 23.16
N LEU A 6 -24.15 -5.70 23.00
CA LEU A 6 -25.26 -6.61 22.73
C LEU A 6 -25.18 -7.22 21.33
N THR A 7 -24.78 -6.45 20.31
CA THR A 7 -24.59 -6.94 18.94
C THR A 7 -23.35 -7.81 18.81
N ALA A 8 -22.22 -7.43 19.41
CA ALA A 8 -21.00 -8.24 19.44
C ALA A 8 -21.20 -9.59 20.15
N SER A 9 -22.12 -9.68 21.12
CA SER A 9 -22.44 -10.95 21.78
C SER A 9 -23.28 -11.91 20.93
N ARG A 10 -23.87 -11.43 19.83
CA ARG A 10 -24.75 -12.21 18.94
C ARG A 10 -24.08 -12.71 17.66
N ASP A 11 -22.95 -12.12 17.28
CA ASP A 11 -22.24 -12.48 16.06
C ASP A 11 -20.72 -12.46 16.30
N GLU A 12 -20.10 -13.63 16.22
CA GLU A 12 -18.66 -13.81 16.41
C GLU A 12 -17.83 -13.14 15.29
N HIS A 13 -18.47 -12.75 14.18
CA HIS A 13 -17.85 -12.02 13.08
C HIS A 13 -18.14 -10.51 13.10
N TYR A 14 -18.81 -9.99 14.14
CA TYR A 14 -19.12 -8.58 14.24
C TYR A 14 -17.86 -7.72 14.40
N PHE A 15 -17.48 -7.04 13.32
CA PHE A 15 -16.41 -6.06 13.33
C PHE A 15 -17.00 -4.65 13.45
N VAL A 16 -16.72 -3.98 14.57
CA VAL A 16 -17.36 -2.70 14.98
C VAL A 16 -17.29 -1.60 13.92
N PHE A 17 -16.25 -1.61 13.08
CA PHE A 17 -16.03 -0.57 12.06
C PHE A 17 -16.34 -1.02 10.63
N GLU A 18 -16.98 -2.16 10.43
CA GLU A 18 -17.23 -2.72 9.08
C GLU A 18 -17.95 -1.71 8.18
N ASP A 19 -19.03 -1.12 8.67
CA ASP A 19 -19.83 -0.15 7.93
C ASP A 19 -19.01 1.10 7.55
N LEU A 20 -18.22 1.63 8.49
CA LEU A 20 -17.37 2.80 8.24
C LEU A 20 -16.30 2.48 7.19
N ILE A 21 -15.62 1.34 7.31
CA ILE A 21 -14.61 0.92 6.35
C ILE A 21 -15.24 0.72 4.97
N TYR A 22 -16.41 0.11 4.89
CA TYR A 22 -17.12 -0.11 3.64
C TYR A 22 -17.50 1.21 2.96
N GLN A 23 -18.08 2.15 3.71
CA GLN A 23 -18.43 3.48 3.19
C GLN A 23 -17.20 4.23 2.67
N VAL A 24 -16.13 4.30 3.46
CA VAL A 24 -14.87 4.98 3.08
C VAL A 24 -14.26 4.33 1.84
N SER A 25 -14.28 3.00 1.75
CA SER A 25 -13.74 2.25 0.63
C SER A 25 -14.53 2.49 -0.66
N LEU A 26 -15.86 2.56 -0.57
CA LEU A 26 -16.72 2.91 -1.69
C LEU A 26 -16.48 4.34 -2.17
N CYS A 27 -16.40 5.30 -1.24
CA CYS A 27 -16.10 6.70 -1.54
C CYS A 27 -14.73 6.84 -2.24
N PHE A 28 -13.72 6.15 -1.71
CA PHE A 28 -12.39 6.13 -2.31
C PHE A 28 -12.39 5.54 -3.72
N SER A 29 -13.06 4.40 -3.93
CA SER A 29 -13.16 3.77 -5.25
C SER A 29 -13.76 4.73 -6.30
N ARG A 30 -14.77 5.51 -5.91
CA ARG A 30 -15.53 6.40 -6.79
C ARG A 30 -14.92 7.80 -6.97
N ASP A 31 -13.88 8.17 -6.23
CA ASP A 31 -13.30 9.52 -6.30
C ASP A 31 -12.30 9.66 -7.47
N PRO A 32 -12.64 10.43 -8.53
CA PRO A 32 -11.72 10.69 -9.64
C PRO A 32 -10.55 11.59 -9.24
N TYR A 33 -10.67 12.38 -8.16
CA TYR A 33 -9.60 13.26 -7.70
C TYR A 33 -8.34 12.46 -7.33
N VAL A 34 -8.52 11.28 -6.72
CA VAL A 34 -7.41 10.36 -6.42
C VAL A 34 -6.66 9.99 -7.70
N CYS A 35 -7.38 9.59 -8.75
CA CYS A 35 -6.78 9.23 -10.03
C CYS A 35 -5.98 10.40 -10.62
N HIS A 36 -6.56 11.60 -10.66
CA HIS A 36 -5.89 12.79 -11.18
C HIS A 36 -4.58 13.10 -10.44
N GLN A 37 -4.59 13.03 -9.10
CA GLN A 37 -3.40 13.25 -8.28
C GLN A 37 -2.34 12.18 -8.51
N LEU A 38 -2.73 10.90 -8.59
CA LEU A 38 -1.80 9.80 -8.86
C LEU A 38 -1.21 9.90 -10.28
N CYS A 39 -2.02 10.23 -11.28
CA CYS A 39 -1.55 10.45 -12.65
C CYS A 39 -0.56 11.63 -12.71
N SER A 40 -0.83 12.71 -11.99
CA SER A 40 0.11 13.83 -11.90
C SER A 40 1.44 13.44 -11.25
N LYS A 41 1.42 12.56 -10.24
CA LYS A 41 2.62 12.14 -9.50
C LYS A 41 3.46 11.08 -10.21
N PHE A 42 2.82 10.16 -10.93
CA PHE A 42 3.48 8.98 -11.50
C PHE A 42 3.42 8.93 -13.05
N GLY A 43 2.78 9.91 -13.70
CA GLY A 43 2.55 9.95 -15.14
C GLY A 43 1.37 9.10 -15.61
N SER A 44 0.98 9.26 -16.88
CA SER A 44 -0.22 8.64 -17.49
C SER A 44 -0.22 7.10 -17.52
N ARG A 45 0.89 6.44 -17.18
CA ARG A 45 0.95 4.98 -16.94
C ARG A 45 0.22 4.54 -15.66
N ALA A 46 -0.34 5.48 -14.89
CA ALA A 46 -1.15 5.18 -13.72
C ALA A 46 -2.43 4.38 -14.03
N GLN A 47 -2.81 4.28 -15.32
CA GLN A 47 -3.98 3.55 -15.78
C GLN A 47 -3.79 2.03 -15.68
N THR A 48 -4.29 1.44 -14.60
CA THR A 48 -4.62 0.00 -14.52
C THR A 48 -5.79 -0.37 -15.45
N ALA A 49 -6.38 0.60 -16.14
CA ALA A 49 -7.57 0.52 -16.99
C ALA A 49 -7.45 -0.45 -18.17
N ALA A 50 -6.24 -0.77 -18.63
CA ALA A 50 -6.06 -1.65 -19.78
C ALA A 50 -6.46 -3.12 -19.52
N ARG A 51 -6.64 -3.54 -18.25
CA ARG A 51 -7.01 -4.92 -17.92
C ARG A 51 -8.49 -5.26 -18.02
N PHE A 52 -9.36 -4.25 -18.10
CA PHE A 52 -10.83 -4.44 -18.18
C PHE A 52 -11.44 -3.89 -19.47
N ALA A 53 -10.62 -3.64 -20.50
CA ALA A 53 -11.17 -3.44 -21.83
C ALA A 53 -11.85 -4.74 -22.27
N PRO A 54 -13.11 -4.73 -22.75
CA PRO A 54 -13.60 -5.85 -23.53
C PRO A 54 -12.65 -6.02 -24.71
N ALA A 55 -12.17 -7.23 -24.94
CA ALA A 55 -11.36 -7.54 -26.11
C ALA A 55 -12.10 -6.97 -27.34
N SER A 56 -11.43 -6.13 -28.12
CA SER A 56 -11.95 -5.72 -29.42
C SER A 56 -12.21 -7.00 -30.21
N ASP A 57 -13.48 -7.27 -30.52
CA ASP A 57 -13.89 -8.44 -31.27
C ASP A 57 -13.03 -8.59 -32.53
N ILE A 58 -12.30 -9.71 -32.59
CA ILE A 58 -11.68 -10.18 -33.82
C ILE A 58 -12.83 -10.67 -34.70
N THR A 59 -13.46 -9.77 -35.48
CA THR A 59 -14.28 -10.19 -36.61
C THR A 59 -13.35 -10.67 -37.72
N SER A 60 -13.12 -11.98 -37.75
CA SER A 60 -12.56 -12.69 -38.87
C SER A 60 -13.54 -12.72 -40.05
N SER A 61 -13.05 -12.23 -41.19
CA SER A 61 -13.33 -12.68 -42.56
C SER A 61 -14.78 -12.68 -43.09
N ASN A 62 -15.04 -11.81 -44.08
CA ASN A 62 -15.48 -12.31 -45.39
C ASN A 62 -15.18 -11.33 -46.55
N SER A 63 -14.28 -11.76 -47.43
CA SER A 63 -14.36 -11.80 -48.91
C SER A 63 -15.09 -10.68 -49.68
N GLY A 64 -14.38 -9.99 -50.57
CA GLY A 64 -15.04 -9.23 -51.67
C GLY A 64 -14.15 -8.20 -52.39
N VAL A 65 -13.49 -8.64 -53.46
CA VAL A 65 -12.80 -7.80 -54.46
C VAL A 65 -13.81 -6.88 -55.18
N ASN A 66 -13.56 -5.56 -55.28
CA ASN A 66 -13.55 -4.86 -56.58
C ASN A 66 -13.05 -3.40 -56.55
N ARG A 67 -12.49 -3.00 -57.70
CA ARG A 67 -11.89 -1.71 -58.07
C ARG A 67 -12.96 -0.69 -58.49
N ASN A 68 -12.79 0.61 -58.19
CA ASN A 68 -12.60 1.68 -59.20
C ASN A 68 -12.68 3.11 -58.64
N SER A 69 -11.93 3.97 -59.33
CA SER A 69 -11.83 5.43 -59.41
C SER A 69 -13.07 6.30 -59.15
N GLY A 70 -12.83 7.52 -58.63
CA GLY A 70 -13.73 8.66 -58.82
C GLY A 70 -13.53 9.83 -57.86
N THR A 71 -13.00 10.94 -58.37
CA THR A 71 -12.91 12.27 -57.74
C THR A 71 -14.29 12.85 -57.37
N SER A 72 -14.41 13.54 -56.22
CA SER A 72 -15.21 14.78 -56.05
C SER A 72 -14.99 15.43 -54.68
N LYS A 73 -14.70 16.74 -54.69
CA LYS A 73 -14.75 17.64 -53.53
C LYS A 73 -16.21 17.90 -53.12
N ALA A 74 -16.49 18.02 -51.83
CA ALA A 74 -17.45 18.99 -51.29
C ALA A 74 -17.32 19.07 -49.76
N ASP A 75 -17.30 20.31 -49.27
CA ASP A 75 -17.26 20.74 -47.89
C ASP A 75 -18.44 20.21 -47.05
N GLY A 76 -18.16 19.91 -45.77
CA GLY A 76 -19.15 19.47 -44.79
C GLY A 76 -18.54 19.51 -43.39
N ASP A 77 -18.72 20.64 -42.74
CA ASP A 77 -18.40 20.92 -41.34
C ASP A 77 -19.11 19.92 -40.41
N ALA A 78 -18.35 19.06 -39.71
CA ALA A 78 -18.88 18.14 -38.70
C ALA A 78 -17.86 17.90 -37.58
N ILE A 79 -18.13 18.63 -36.50
CA ILE A 79 -17.67 18.55 -35.12
C ILE A 79 -17.18 17.16 -34.69
N GLY A 80 -15.90 17.12 -34.27
CA GLY A 80 -15.41 16.36 -33.11
C GLY A 80 -15.80 14.90 -33.03
N GLY A 81 -14.99 14.03 -33.63
CA GLY A 81 -14.95 12.61 -33.26
C GLY A 81 -14.63 12.48 -31.78
N GLN A 82 -15.66 12.24 -30.97
CA GLN A 82 -15.50 11.83 -29.58
C GLN A 82 -14.76 10.49 -29.61
N SER A 83 -13.45 10.58 -29.38
CA SER A 83 -12.66 9.42 -28.97
C SER A 83 -13.35 8.90 -27.72
N ALA A 84 -13.94 7.71 -27.79
CA ALA A 84 -14.57 7.08 -26.64
C ALA A 84 -13.54 7.05 -25.51
N VAL A 85 -13.69 7.96 -24.55
CA VAL A 85 -12.87 7.99 -23.34
C VAL A 85 -13.25 6.73 -22.61
N THR A 86 -12.43 5.69 -22.74
CA THR A 86 -12.54 4.48 -21.93
C THR A 86 -12.38 4.91 -20.48
N SER A 87 -13.49 5.15 -19.81
CA SER A 87 -13.48 5.58 -18.41
C SER A 87 -12.85 4.47 -17.60
N ALA A 88 -11.64 4.71 -17.09
CA ALA A 88 -10.96 3.78 -16.21
C ALA A 88 -11.87 3.45 -15.02
N PHE A 89 -12.28 2.20 -14.89
CA PHE A 89 -13.04 1.73 -13.74
C PHE A 89 -12.12 0.93 -12.81
N PRO A 90 -12.12 1.21 -11.49
CA PRO A 90 -12.88 2.25 -10.77
C PRO A 90 -12.34 3.68 -11.03
N PRO A 91 -13.16 4.74 -10.85
CA PRO A 91 -12.78 6.14 -11.12
C PRO A 91 -11.49 6.62 -10.44
N SER A 92 -11.17 6.08 -9.26
CA SER A 92 -9.91 6.35 -8.56
C SER A 92 -8.68 5.68 -9.16
N SER A 93 -8.85 4.78 -10.13
CA SER A 93 -7.85 3.88 -10.75
C SER A 93 -7.17 2.88 -9.79
N CYS A 94 -7.54 2.90 -8.51
CA CYS A 94 -6.99 2.04 -7.47
C CYS A 94 -7.95 0.89 -7.21
N ILE A 95 -7.50 -0.33 -7.47
CA ILE A 95 -8.25 -1.54 -7.12
C ILE A 95 -7.91 -1.86 -5.65
N PRO A 96 -8.91 -2.13 -4.79
CA PRO A 96 -8.67 -2.55 -3.42
C PRO A 96 -7.72 -3.77 -3.42
N PHE A 97 -6.66 -3.68 -2.63
CA PHE A 97 -5.68 -4.74 -2.43
C PHE A 97 -5.80 -5.28 -1.01
N TYR A 98 -5.21 -6.45 -0.77
CA TYR A 98 -5.21 -7.07 0.55
C TYR A 98 -4.57 -6.14 1.59
N GLY A 99 -5.30 -5.81 2.65
CA GLY A 99 -4.88 -4.84 3.67
C GLY A 99 -5.40 -3.42 3.47
N TRP A 100 -6.20 -3.13 2.42
CA TRP A 100 -6.86 -1.82 2.28
C TRP A 100 -7.67 -1.43 3.53
N ALA A 101 -8.50 -2.36 4.02
CA ALA A 101 -9.28 -2.16 5.25
C ALA A 101 -8.38 -1.87 6.47
N MET A 102 -7.17 -2.42 6.50
CA MET A 102 -6.23 -2.22 7.61
C MET A 102 -5.67 -0.79 7.65
N TYR A 103 -5.67 -0.07 6.53
CA TYR A 103 -5.34 1.37 6.54
C TYR A 103 -6.46 2.23 7.12
N VAL A 104 -7.71 1.79 6.97
CA VAL A 104 -8.88 2.55 7.43
C VAL A 104 -9.14 2.29 8.91
N ALA A 105 -8.97 1.04 9.37
CA ALA A 105 -9.30 0.63 10.72
C ALA A 105 -8.67 1.50 11.84
N PRO A 106 -7.38 1.91 11.79
CA PRO A 106 -6.80 2.78 12.80
C PRO A 106 -7.41 4.18 12.82
N LEU A 107 -7.84 4.68 11.66
CA LEU A 107 -8.47 6.00 11.55
C LEU A 107 -9.88 6.02 12.16
N CYS A 108 -10.57 4.88 12.20
CA CYS A 108 -11.85 4.73 12.88
C CYS A 108 -11.75 4.91 14.41
N TYR A 109 -10.54 4.81 15.00
CA TYR A 109 -10.32 5.14 16.40
C TYR A 109 -10.10 6.63 16.64
N VAL A 110 -9.72 7.38 15.60
CA VAL A 110 -9.42 8.82 15.68
C VAL A 110 -10.67 9.65 15.34
N HIS A 111 -11.43 9.21 14.34
CA HIS A 111 -12.60 9.92 13.82
C HIS A 111 -13.84 9.04 13.92
N GLU A 112 -14.96 9.64 14.34
CA GLU A 112 -16.26 8.96 14.43
C GLU A 112 -17.01 8.97 13.08
N GLU A 113 -16.82 10.04 12.29
CA GLU A 113 -17.54 10.27 11.04
C GLU A 113 -16.79 9.72 9.81
N ALA A 114 -17.52 9.08 8.90
CA ALA A 114 -16.95 8.49 7.68
C ALA A 114 -16.31 9.53 6.75
N GLU A 115 -16.82 10.76 6.73
CA GLU A 115 -16.30 11.85 5.90
C GLU A 115 -14.88 12.25 6.33
N ASP A 116 -14.67 12.44 7.63
CA ASP A 116 -13.37 12.80 8.20
C ASP A 116 -12.35 11.68 7.98
N ILE A 117 -12.74 10.43 8.25
CA ILE A 117 -11.89 9.25 7.98
C ILE A 117 -11.45 9.24 6.52
N TYR A 118 -12.39 9.45 5.61
CA TYR A 118 -12.12 9.43 4.17
C TYR A 118 -11.15 10.54 3.75
N TYR A 119 -11.34 11.78 4.19
CA TYR A 119 -10.45 12.87 3.82
C TYR A 119 -9.05 12.72 4.39
N THR A 120 -8.93 12.25 5.64
CA THR A 120 -7.63 11.92 6.27
C THR A 120 -6.93 10.79 5.51
N LEU A 121 -7.63 9.67 5.25
CA LEU A 121 -7.10 8.54 4.48
C LEU A 121 -6.65 8.99 3.08
N ARG A 122 -7.48 9.76 2.38
CA ARG A 122 -7.19 10.22 1.02
C ARG A 122 -5.91 11.07 0.98
N ALA A 123 -5.77 12.00 1.93
CA ALA A 123 -4.59 12.83 2.03
C ALA A 123 -3.32 11.99 2.31
N MET A 124 -3.39 11.09 3.29
CA MET A 124 -2.27 10.19 3.62
C MET A 124 -1.92 9.25 2.47
N TYR A 125 -2.91 8.64 1.82
CA TYR A 125 -2.70 7.70 0.73
C TYR A 125 -2.04 8.37 -0.48
N ILE A 126 -2.58 9.50 -0.92
CA ILE A 126 -2.04 10.23 -2.07
C ILE A 126 -0.61 10.69 -1.77
N LYS A 127 -0.31 11.14 -0.54
CA LYS A 127 1.02 11.66 -0.17
C LYS A 127 2.05 10.55 0.02
N TYR A 128 1.73 9.53 0.81
CA TYR A 128 2.67 8.50 1.27
C TYR A 128 2.36 7.12 0.68
N TRP A 129 1.22 6.53 1.01
CA TRP A 129 0.96 5.10 0.76
C TRP A 129 0.89 4.71 -0.72
N SER A 130 0.54 5.64 -1.61
CA SER A 130 0.59 5.43 -3.06
C SER A 130 1.99 5.07 -3.58
N ARG A 131 3.05 5.55 -2.92
CA ARG A 131 4.46 5.27 -3.27
C ARG A 131 4.93 3.89 -2.78
N LEU A 132 4.25 3.32 -1.80
CA LEU A 132 4.52 1.96 -1.31
C LEU A 132 3.99 0.90 -2.29
N HIS A 133 2.85 1.17 -2.92
CA HIS A 133 2.18 0.22 -3.82
C HIS A 133 2.59 0.38 -5.29
N ARG A 134 3.13 1.54 -5.69
CA ARG A 134 3.63 1.77 -7.05
C ARG A 134 5.15 1.79 -7.06
N LEU A 135 5.73 0.94 -7.91
CA LEU A 135 7.16 0.95 -8.20
C LEU A 135 7.55 2.34 -8.76
N SER A 136 8.36 3.06 -7.99
CA SER A 136 8.84 4.39 -8.35
C SER A 136 10.33 4.48 -8.09
N SER A 137 11.04 5.27 -8.90
CA SER A 137 12.46 5.56 -8.71
C SER A 137 12.73 6.60 -7.62
N HIS A 138 11.72 6.91 -6.80
CA HIS A 138 11.82 7.91 -5.75
C HIS A 138 12.58 7.34 -4.53
N ASN A 139 13.36 8.17 -3.84
CA ASN A 139 14.15 7.76 -2.67
C ASN A 139 13.32 7.24 -1.48
N GLN A 140 12.03 7.56 -1.45
CA GLN A 140 11.08 7.03 -0.46
C GLN A 140 10.08 6.03 -1.06
N GLY A 141 10.31 5.53 -2.28
CA GLY A 141 9.51 4.45 -2.86
C GLY A 141 9.88 3.10 -2.26
N ILE A 142 9.02 2.09 -2.40
CA ILE A 142 9.23 0.77 -1.78
C ILE A 142 10.61 0.16 -2.10
N VAL A 143 11.10 0.28 -3.33
CA VAL A 143 12.41 -0.26 -3.73
C VAL A 143 13.56 0.41 -2.96
N ALA A 144 13.52 1.74 -2.83
CA ALA A 144 14.54 2.47 -2.09
C ALA A 144 14.47 2.17 -0.59
N LEU A 145 13.26 1.99 -0.04
CA LEU A 145 13.05 1.58 1.35
C LEU A 145 13.56 0.17 1.61
N SER A 146 13.36 -0.78 0.68
CA SER A 146 13.90 -2.13 0.77
C SER A 146 15.43 -2.14 0.83
N VAL A 147 16.09 -1.36 -0.04
CA VAL A 147 17.55 -1.22 -0.02
C VAL A 147 18.03 -0.57 1.28
N LEU A 148 17.28 0.41 1.80
CA LEU A 148 17.61 1.03 3.08
C LEU A 148 17.47 0.03 4.23
N PHE A 149 16.42 -0.77 4.26
CA PHE A 149 16.22 -1.82 5.25
C PHE A 149 17.41 -2.79 5.27
N GLU A 150 17.83 -3.30 4.11
CA GLU A 150 18.97 -4.22 4.02
C GLU A 150 20.26 -3.58 4.54
N ARG A 151 20.52 -2.31 4.19
CA ARG A 151 21.69 -1.58 4.69
C ARG A 151 21.64 -1.37 6.20
N LEU A 152 20.47 -1.01 6.73
CA LEU A 152 20.28 -0.81 8.17
C LEU A 152 20.50 -2.12 8.92
N LEU A 153 19.97 -3.23 8.42
CA LEU A 153 20.15 -4.54 9.04
C LEU A 153 21.62 -4.99 9.00
N GLN A 154 22.32 -4.77 7.87
CA GLN A 154 23.75 -5.05 7.74
C GLN A 154 24.61 -4.20 8.69
N GLN A 155 24.22 -2.95 8.94
CA GLN A 155 24.95 -2.04 9.82
C GLN A 155 24.69 -2.34 11.30
N GLN A 156 23.45 -2.60 11.68
CA GLN A 156 23.06 -2.81 13.07
C GLN A 156 23.41 -4.23 13.55
N GLU A 157 23.21 -5.25 12.72
CA GLU A 157 23.38 -6.66 13.12
C GLU A 157 24.05 -7.48 11.98
N PRO A 158 25.35 -7.29 11.72
CA PRO A 158 26.05 -7.98 10.63
C PRO A 158 26.12 -9.50 10.84
N GLU A 159 26.21 -9.96 12.09
CA GLU A 159 26.24 -11.39 12.42
C GLU A 159 24.92 -12.07 12.04
N LEU A 160 23.79 -11.41 12.32
CA LEU A 160 22.47 -11.91 11.96
C LEU A 160 22.31 -11.94 10.44
N TRP A 161 22.77 -10.91 9.75
CA TRP A 161 22.75 -10.86 8.28
C TRP A 161 23.51 -12.03 7.64
N ILE A 162 24.74 -12.29 8.10
CA ILE A 162 25.55 -13.41 7.62
C ILE A 162 24.88 -14.75 7.91
N HIS A 163 24.32 -14.91 9.12
CA HIS A 163 23.57 -16.10 9.49
C HIS A 163 22.37 -16.32 8.58
N CYS A 164 21.59 -15.28 8.28
CA CYS A 164 20.47 -15.37 7.35
C CYS A 164 20.93 -15.81 5.96
N LEU A 165 22.01 -15.21 5.44
CA LEU A 165 22.59 -15.60 4.14
C LEU A 165 23.02 -17.06 4.10
N ASN A 166 23.69 -17.56 5.15
CA ASN A 166 24.15 -18.95 5.21
C ASN A 166 23.00 -19.96 5.25
N ASN A 167 21.86 -19.56 5.81
CA ASN A 167 20.68 -20.41 5.97
C ASN A 167 19.60 -20.15 4.90
N ASN A 168 19.91 -19.38 3.84
CA ASN A 168 18.96 -18.98 2.78
C ASN A 168 17.69 -18.31 3.32
N ILE A 169 17.81 -17.57 4.42
CA ILE A 169 16.74 -16.74 4.97
C ILE A 169 16.85 -15.36 4.31
N GLU A 170 15.74 -14.88 3.76
CA GLU A 170 15.65 -13.56 3.11
C GLU A 170 14.93 -12.57 4.06
N PRO A 171 15.64 -11.74 4.83
CA PRO A 171 15.01 -10.82 5.79
C PRO A 171 14.04 -9.84 5.11
N LEU A 172 14.38 -9.42 3.88
CA LEU A 172 13.54 -8.51 3.11
C LEU A 172 12.17 -9.12 2.81
N ARG A 173 12.09 -10.43 2.54
CA ARG A 173 10.82 -11.11 2.25
C ARG A 173 9.85 -11.03 3.44
N ILE A 174 10.38 -11.08 4.65
CA ILE A 174 9.61 -10.97 5.90
C ILE A 174 9.21 -9.50 6.18
N ALA A 175 10.15 -8.56 5.98
CA ALA A 175 9.92 -7.15 6.28
C ALA A 175 9.08 -6.41 5.22
N MET A 176 9.06 -6.88 3.98
CA MET A 176 8.39 -6.20 2.87
C MET A 176 6.88 -6.04 3.08
N PRO A 177 6.11 -7.07 3.52
CA PRO A 177 4.70 -6.90 3.89
C PRO A 177 4.48 -5.79 4.92
N TRP A 178 5.34 -5.70 5.94
CA TRP A 178 5.24 -4.65 6.96
C TRP A 178 5.43 -3.26 6.36
N MET A 179 6.43 -3.10 5.49
CA MET A 179 6.68 -1.81 4.84
C MET A 179 5.58 -1.44 3.84
N VAL A 180 5.09 -2.38 3.03
CA VAL A 180 4.03 -2.12 2.04
C VAL A 180 2.70 -1.78 2.72
N GLN A 181 2.40 -2.37 3.87
CA GLN A 181 1.21 -2.08 4.66
C GLN A 181 1.43 -0.98 5.70
N ALA A 182 2.61 -0.33 5.72
CA ALA A 182 3.00 0.66 6.73
C ALA A 182 2.72 0.22 8.18
N PHE A 183 2.96 -1.06 8.48
CA PHE A 183 2.66 -1.78 9.73
C PHE A 183 1.18 -1.89 10.11
N SER A 184 0.25 -1.47 9.26
CA SER A 184 -1.17 -1.70 9.46
C SER A 184 -1.49 -3.20 9.44
N GLY A 185 -2.27 -3.65 10.42
CA GLY A 185 -2.59 -5.06 10.64
C GLY A 185 -1.51 -5.88 11.37
N PHE A 186 -0.35 -5.29 11.67
CA PHE A 186 0.71 -5.93 12.43
C PHE A 186 0.89 -5.35 13.83
N LEU A 187 0.84 -4.02 13.95
CA LEU A 187 0.92 -3.32 15.23
C LEU A 187 -0.47 -3.06 15.81
N ILE A 188 -0.53 -2.95 17.14
CA ILE A 188 -1.73 -2.47 17.83
C ILE A 188 -2.02 -1.01 17.42
N PRO A 189 -3.30 -0.59 17.32
CA PRO A 189 -3.67 0.73 16.81
C PRO A 189 -2.93 1.89 17.48
N ASP A 190 -2.79 1.88 18.81
CA ASP A 190 -2.09 2.95 19.55
C ASP A 190 -0.64 3.15 19.07
N GLN A 191 0.10 2.05 18.93
CA GLN A 191 1.50 2.08 18.48
C GLN A 191 1.62 2.44 17.00
N LEU A 192 0.68 1.96 16.19
CA LEU A 192 0.59 2.28 14.78
C LEU A 192 0.31 3.77 14.56
N LEU A 193 -0.61 4.36 15.33
CA LEU A 193 -0.93 5.78 15.25
C LEU A 193 0.27 6.63 15.67
N PHE A 194 1.04 6.23 16.70
CA PHE A 194 2.30 6.90 17.02
C PHE A 194 3.31 6.84 15.86
N LEU A 195 3.45 5.68 15.20
CA LEU A 195 4.31 5.58 14.01
C LEU A 195 3.85 6.53 12.91
N TRP A 196 2.55 6.58 12.65
CA TRP A 196 1.98 7.44 11.62
C TRP A 196 2.12 8.92 11.95
N ASP A 197 1.95 9.32 13.21
CA ASP A 197 2.21 10.67 13.68
C ASP A 197 3.67 11.07 13.47
N LEU A 198 4.62 10.17 13.71
CA LEU A 198 6.03 10.42 13.43
C LEU A 198 6.29 10.56 11.92
N ILE A 199 5.68 9.71 11.08
CA ILE A 199 5.80 9.82 9.62
C ILE A 199 5.23 11.16 9.14
N LEU A 200 4.10 11.59 9.69
CA LEU A 200 3.46 12.86 9.39
C LEU A 200 4.30 14.05 9.88
N GLY A 201 4.85 13.96 11.09
CA GLY A 201 5.65 15.02 11.71
C GLY A 201 7.01 15.22 11.03
N PHE A 202 7.68 14.14 10.62
CA PHE A 202 8.96 14.20 9.90
C PHE A 202 8.82 14.26 8.36
N ASP A 203 7.61 14.10 7.83
CA ASP A 203 7.33 13.98 6.39
C ASP A 203 8.21 12.92 5.69
N SER A 204 8.40 11.77 6.34
CA SER A 204 9.40 10.77 5.91
C SER A 204 8.95 9.34 6.14
N MET A 205 8.90 8.56 5.06
CA MET A 205 8.63 7.12 5.11
C MET A 205 9.86 6.27 5.49
N LEU A 206 11.02 6.90 5.74
CA LEU A 206 12.25 6.19 6.15
C LEU A 206 12.12 5.54 7.54
N LEU A 207 11.12 5.95 8.33
CA LEU A 207 10.80 5.34 9.62
C LEU A 207 10.29 3.91 9.48
N LEU A 208 9.71 3.53 8.33
CA LEU A 208 9.21 2.18 8.08
C LEU A 208 10.35 1.14 8.05
N PRO A 209 11.37 1.25 7.18
CA PRO A 209 12.50 0.32 7.18
C PRO A 209 13.33 0.41 8.47
N LEU A 210 13.39 1.58 9.11
CA LEU A 210 14.08 1.74 10.39
C LEU A 210 13.40 0.93 11.50
N LEU A 211 12.07 1.02 11.62
CA LEU A 211 11.32 0.22 12.57
C LEU A 211 11.47 -1.27 12.24
N ALA A 212 11.37 -1.66 10.97
CA ALA A 212 11.55 -3.05 10.56
C ALA A 212 12.92 -3.61 11.00
N ALA A 213 14.01 -2.89 10.75
CA ALA A 213 15.35 -3.31 11.19
C ALA A 213 15.45 -3.40 12.74
N SER A 214 14.82 -2.45 13.43
CA SER A 214 14.77 -2.45 14.91
C SER A 214 14.05 -3.67 15.47
N VAL A 215 12.98 -4.13 14.81
CA VAL A 215 12.26 -5.35 15.18
C VAL A 215 13.14 -6.59 15.04
N PHE A 216 13.96 -6.66 13.98
CA PHE A 216 14.94 -7.74 13.81
C PHE A 216 16.00 -7.72 14.92
N SER A 217 16.55 -6.55 15.24
CA SER A 217 17.54 -6.42 16.33
C SER A 217 16.94 -6.81 17.70
N LEU A 218 15.70 -6.42 17.99
CA LEU A 218 15.00 -6.81 19.22
C LEU A 218 14.91 -8.34 19.40
N ARG A 219 14.80 -9.09 18.29
CA ARG A 219 14.61 -10.56 18.30
C ARG A 219 15.84 -11.33 17.84
N ARG A 220 17.01 -10.68 17.75
CA ARG A 220 18.25 -11.26 17.22
C ARG A 220 18.61 -12.60 17.86
N GLU A 221 18.50 -12.72 19.18
CA GLU A 221 18.88 -13.94 19.91
C GLU A 221 18.03 -15.16 19.50
N ASN A 222 16.75 -14.93 19.22
CA ASN A 222 15.86 -15.98 18.74
C ASN A 222 16.15 -16.32 17.28
N LEU A 223 16.44 -15.33 16.45
CA LEU A 223 16.74 -15.52 15.03
C LEU A 223 18.07 -16.26 14.80
N HIS A 224 19.10 -16.02 15.62
CA HIS A 224 20.38 -16.73 15.54
C HIS A 224 20.25 -18.24 15.76
N ARG A 225 19.20 -18.68 16.47
CA ARG A 225 18.96 -20.12 16.74
C ARG A 225 18.23 -20.82 15.60
N ILE A 226 17.68 -20.07 14.64
CA ILE A 226 16.82 -20.59 13.59
C ILE A 226 17.62 -20.88 12.32
N VAL A 227 17.24 -21.94 11.60
CA VAL A 227 17.87 -22.38 10.35
C VAL A 227 16.88 -22.31 9.16
N SER A 228 15.59 -22.05 9.42
CA SER A 228 14.53 -22.06 8.40
C SER A 228 13.78 -20.72 8.28
N GLN A 229 13.45 -20.34 7.05
CA GLN A 229 12.66 -19.14 6.72
C GLN A 229 11.30 -19.13 7.44
N ASP A 230 10.55 -20.23 7.40
CA ASP A 230 9.20 -20.31 7.97
C ASP A 230 9.20 -20.11 9.50
N SER A 231 10.25 -20.61 10.15
CA SER A 231 10.44 -20.42 11.59
C SER A 231 10.76 -18.96 11.92
N ALA A 232 11.56 -18.28 11.10
CA ALA A 232 11.83 -16.85 11.25
C ALA A 232 10.55 -16.02 11.06
N GLU A 233 9.75 -16.32 10.03
CA GLU A 233 8.45 -15.68 9.80
C GLU A 233 7.49 -15.89 10.97
N THR A 234 7.46 -17.10 11.55
CA THR A 234 6.61 -17.39 12.71
C THR A 234 7.02 -16.56 13.93
N ILE A 235 8.31 -16.51 14.26
CA ILE A 235 8.82 -15.71 15.40
C ILE A 235 8.59 -14.22 15.19
N LEU A 236 8.63 -13.76 13.94
CA LEU A 236 8.46 -12.35 13.58
C LEU A 236 7.01 -11.96 13.33
N SER A 237 6.08 -12.90 13.25
CA SER A 237 4.67 -12.61 12.92
C SER A 237 3.92 -11.88 14.03
N ASP A 238 4.18 -12.19 15.30
CA ASP A 238 3.56 -11.50 16.42
C ASP A 238 4.31 -10.20 16.70
N LEU A 239 3.75 -9.06 16.32
CA LEU A 239 4.32 -7.73 16.56
C LEU A 239 3.56 -6.95 17.65
N SER A 240 2.65 -7.60 18.37
CA SER A 240 1.73 -6.95 19.32
C SER A 240 2.43 -6.31 20.53
N THR A 241 3.58 -6.84 20.94
CA THR A 241 4.34 -6.42 22.13
C THR A 241 5.28 -5.24 21.89
N ILE A 242 5.37 -4.77 20.64
CA ILE A 242 6.38 -3.79 20.22
C ILE A 242 5.94 -2.37 20.58
N GLN A 243 6.85 -1.65 21.23
CA GLN A 243 6.72 -0.22 21.52
C GLN A 243 7.54 0.57 20.50
N VAL A 244 6.87 1.35 19.65
CA VAL A 244 7.49 2.01 18.49
C VAL A 244 8.49 3.07 18.93
N VAL A 245 8.12 3.93 19.87
CA VAL A 245 8.95 5.07 20.29
C VAL A 245 10.28 4.62 20.90
N PRO A 246 10.33 3.71 21.90
CA PRO A 246 11.58 3.23 22.47
C PRO A 246 12.49 2.54 21.44
N LEU A 247 11.92 1.76 20.52
CA LEU A 247 12.70 1.04 19.51
C LEU A 247 13.35 1.99 18.51
N LEU A 248 12.61 3.00 18.04
CA LEU A 248 13.17 4.02 17.17
C LEU A 248 14.27 4.84 17.89
N GLN A 249 14.07 5.18 19.16
CA GLN A 249 15.10 5.85 19.96
C GLN A 249 16.36 4.99 20.12
N MET A 250 16.21 3.69 20.39
CA MET A 250 17.32 2.76 20.45
C MET A 250 18.06 2.69 19.11
N ALA A 251 17.34 2.54 18.00
CA ALA A 251 17.94 2.44 16.67
C ALA A 251 18.70 3.72 16.27
N LEU A 252 18.17 4.90 16.61
CA LEU A 252 18.85 6.18 16.39
C LEU A 252 20.08 6.34 17.29
N SER A 253 20.01 5.90 18.55
CA SER A 253 21.15 5.96 19.47
C SER A 253 22.31 5.07 19.01
N GLN A 254 22.02 3.90 18.42
CA GLN A 254 23.04 2.99 17.90
C GLN A 254 23.76 3.54 16.66
N GLN A 255 23.17 4.48 15.92
CA GLN A 255 23.83 5.14 14.79
C GLN A 255 24.76 6.30 15.20
N SER A 256 24.71 6.72 16.47
CA SER A 256 25.47 7.87 16.98
C SER A 256 26.76 7.50 17.75
N GLY A 257 27.16 6.23 17.74
CA GLY A 257 28.42 5.72 18.29
C GLY A 257 29.31 5.12 17.22
#